data_AF-A0A6A3MDQ1-F1
#
_entry.id   AF-A0A6A3MDQ1-F1
#
_cell.length_a   1.000
_cell.length_b   1.000
_cell.length_c   1.000
_cell.angle_alpha   90.00
_cell.angle_beta   90.00
_cell.angle_gamma   90.00
#
_symmetry.space_group_name_H-M   'P 1'
#
loop_
_entity.id
_entity.type
_entity.pdbx_description
1 polymer ?
#
loop_
_entity_poly.entity_id
_entity_poly.type
_entity_poly.pdbx_seq_one_letter_code
_entity_poly.pdbx_strand_id
1 'polypeptide(L)'
;MKLHGGDADSDGEYHSDDELLEDIAVYQATAAIEKAAQDFTTCSNEGVFDGCMGYRDRMLLRIKTPSTKETGNVRSFFSGHYCATGLNVQEASDYRNRFIFFSVAAPGGSSDSAS
;
A
#
# COMPACT_ATOMS: atom_id res chain seq x y z
N MET A 1 -21.21 48.14 -42.62
CA MET A 1 -21.95 46.94 -43.08
C MET A 1 -21.27 45.73 -42.45
N LYS A 2 -22.05 44.95 -41.69
CA LYS A 2 -21.76 43.69 -40.99
C LYS A 2 -20.30 43.28 -40.74
N LEU A 3 -19.96 43.25 -39.45
CA LEU A 3 -19.00 42.32 -38.86
C LEU A 3 -19.44 40.88 -39.18
N HIS A 4 -18.54 40.03 -39.65
CA HIS A 4 -18.69 38.59 -39.50
C HIS A 4 -17.64 38.16 -38.50
N GLY A 5 -18.11 37.99 -37.25
CA GLY A 5 -17.41 37.16 -36.29
C GLY A 5 -17.35 35.76 -36.88
N GLY A 6 -16.13 35.23 -37.00
CA GLY A 6 -15.93 33.79 -37.10
C GLY A 6 -16.22 33.22 -35.72
N ASP A 7 -17.18 32.33 -35.69
CA ASP A 7 -17.61 31.59 -34.52
C ASP A 7 -16.41 30.89 -33.87
N ALA A 8 -16.18 31.17 -32.59
CA ALA A 8 -15.33 30.36 -31.76
C ALA A 8 -16.08 29.05 -31.52
N ASP A 9 -15.73 28.02 -32.29
CA ASP A 9 -15.92 26.63 -31.86
C ASP A 9 -14.97 26.42 -30.67
N SER A 10 -15.40 26.89 -29.51
CA SER A 10 -14.84 26.52 -28.22
C SER A 10 -15.94 25.83 -27.42
N ASP A 11 -16.23 24.61 -27.82
CA ASP A 11 -16.62 23.52 -26.94
C ASP A 11 -15.48 23.10 -25.99
N GLY A 12 -14.47 23.95 -25.81
CA GLY A 12 -13.46 23.85 -24.77
C GLY A 12 -14.14 23.86 -23.41
N GLU A 13 -14.45 22.67 -22.93
CA GLU A 13 -14.77 22.40 -21.55
C GLU A 13 -13.58 22.87 -20.72
N TYR A 14 -13.72 24.05 -20.11
CA TYR A 14 -12.74 24.57 -19.19
C TYR A 14 -12.77 23.68 -17.96
N HIS A 15 -11.88 22.70 -17.93
CA HIS A 15 -11.60 21.98 -16.70
C HIS A 15 -11.20 23.01 -15.65
N SER A 16 -11.87 22.95 -14.51
CA SER A 16 -11.48 23.78 -13.38
C SER A 16 -10.03 23.48 -13.00
N ASP A 17 -9.33 24.46 -12.41
CA ASP A 17 -7.96 24.24 -11.93
C ASP A 17 -7.91 23.03 -10.96
N ASP A 18 -8.98 22.77 -10.21
CA ASP A 18 -9.13 21.61 -9.33
C ASP A 18 -9.20 20.28 -10.11
N GLU A 19 -9.98 20.20 -11.19
CA GLU A 19 -10.06 19.01 -12.05
C GLU A 19 -8.72 18.71 -12.74
N LEU A 20 -8.02 19.73 -13.24
CA LEU A 20 -6.69 19.58 -13.83
C LEU A 20 -5.66 19.07 -12.81
N LEU A 21 -5.75 19.52 -11.56
CA LEU A 21 -4.88 19.05 -10.48
C LEU A 21 -5.18 17.59 -10.11
N GLU A 22 -6.45 17.19 -10.10
CA GLU A 22 -6.85 15.80 -9.90
C GLU A 22 -6.31 14.89 -11.02
N ASP A 23 -6.46 15.29 -12.28
CA ASP A 23 -5.96 14.52 -13.44
C ASP A 23 -4.44 14.35 -13.39
N ILE A 24 -3.69 15.40 -13.06
CA ILE A 24 -2.24 15.33 -12.87
C ILE A 24 -1.91 14.35 -11.75
N ALA A 25 -2.62 14.41 -10.61
CA ALA A 25 -2.37 13.52 -9.48
C ALA A 25 -2.63 12.04 -9.86
N VAL A 26 -3.72 11.76 -10.58
CA VAL A 26 -4.04 10.42 -11.08
C VAL A 26 -2.96 9.92 -12.04
N TYR A 27 -2.54 10.76 -12.99
CA TYR A 27 -1.48 10.38 -13.94
C TYR A 27 -0.17 10.02 -13.24
N GLN A 28 0.25 10.85 -12.27
CA GLN A 28 1.47 10.58 -11.49
C GLN A 28 1.35 9.29 -10.66
N ALA A 29 0.18 9.03 -10.07
CA ALA A 29 -0.08 7.79 -9.33
C ALA A 29 0.00 6.55 -10.25
N THR A 30 -0.59 6.61 -11.43
CA THR A 30 -0.52 5.55 -12.43
C THR A 30 0.92 5.31 -12.89
N ALA A 31 1.66 6.36 -13.21
CA ALA A 31 3.06 6.25 -13.61
C ALA A 31 3.94 5.61 -12.51
N ALA A 32 3.68 5.94 -11.25
CA ALA A 32 4.40 5.34 -10.11
C ALA A 32 4.09 3.84 -9.96
N ILE A 33 2.83 3.44 -10.17
CA ILE A 33 2.36 2.05 -10.15
C ILE A 33 3.04 1.23 -11.27
N GLU A 34 3.03 1.74 -12.50
CA GLU A 34 3.66 1.07 -13.64
C GLU A 34 5.17 0.91 -13.42
N LYS A 35 5.81 1.94 -12.86
CA LYS A 35 7.23 1.89 -12.53
C LYS A 35 7.53 0.82 -11.47
N ALA A 36 6.69 0.70 -10.45
CA ALA A 36 6.84 -0.33 -9.42
C ALA A 36 6.72 -1.74 -10.01
N ALA A 37 5.73 -1.97 -10.87
CA ALA A 37 5.56 -3.24 -11.58
C ALA A 37 6.80 -3.61 -12.40
N GLN A 38 7.33 -2.66 -13.17
CA GLN A 38 8.55 -2.85 -13.96
C GLN A 38 9.76 -3.18 -13.08
N ASP A 39 9.92 -2.51 -11.92
CA ASP A 39 11.03 -2.77 -11.01
C ASP A 39 10.99 -4.20 -10.46
N PHE A 40 9.81 -4.72 -10.13
CA PHE A 40 9.64 -6.11 -9.72
C PHE A 40 9.95 -7.11 -10.84
N THR A 41 9.62 -6.77 -12.09
CA THR A 41 10.01 -7.60 -13.25
C THR A 41 11.54 -7.76 -13.32
N THR A 42 12.33 -6.75 -12.94
CA THR A 42 13.80 -6.82 -13.00
C THR A 42 14.42 -7.87 -12.07
N CYS A 43 13.73 -8.24 -10.99
CA CYS A 43 14.18 -9.26 -10.05
C CYS A 43 13.35 -10.55 -10.11
N SER A 44 12.46 -10.67 -11.10
CA SER A 44 11.56 -11.81 -11.23
C SER A 44 12.28 -13.04 -11.79
N ASN A 45 12.17 -14.16 -11.08
CA ASN A 45 12.45 -15.47 -11.67
C ASN A 45 11.20 -15.97 -12.41
N GLU A 46 11.35 -16.48 -13.65
CA GLU A 46 10.26 -17.07 -14.44
C GLU A 46 9.00 -16.19 -14.60
N GLY A 47 9.13 -14.87 -14.48
CA GLY A 47 7.98 -13.94 -14.58
C GLY A 47 7.00 -13.99 -13.40
N VAL A 48 7.35 -14.62 -12.27
CA VAL A 48 6.50 -14.72 -11.07
C VAL A 48 6.05 -13.36 -10.51
N PHE A 49 6.80 -12.29 -10.76
CA PHE A 49 6.45 -10.93 -10.33
C PHE A 49 5.92 -10.03 -11.46
N ASP A 50 5.38 -10.60 -12.54
CA ASP A 50 4.69 -9.81 -13.56
C ASP A 50 3.51 -9.03 -12.97
N GLY A 51 3.47 -7.72 -13.22
CA GLY A 51 2.48 -6.80 -12.64
C GLY A 51 2.57 -6.58 -11.12
N CYS A 52 3.57 -7.14 -10.42
CA CYS A 52 3.70 -7.00 -8.97
C CYS A 52 4.14 -5.58 -8.59
N MET A 53 3.33 -4.84 -7.82
CA MET A 53 3.67 -3.48 -7.36
C MET A 53 4.21 -3.44 -5.93
N GLY A 54 4.13 -4.56 -5.22
CA GLY A 54 4.50 -4.70 -3.83
C GLY A 54 4.14 -6.09 -3.34
N TYR A 55 4.95 -6.67 -2.47
CA TYR A 55 4.64 -7.94 -1.84
C TYR A 55 4.29 -7.73 -0.38
N ARG A 56 3.25 -8.44 0.09
CA ARG A 56 2.81 -8.47 1.49
C ARG A 56 3.46 -9.67 2.15
N ASP A 57 4.15 -9.45 3.25
CA ASP A 57 4.64 -10.52 4.10
C ASP A 57 3.92 -10.45 5.47
N ARG A 58 3.89 -11.57 6.18
CA ARG A 58 3.39 -11.67 7.55
C ARG A 58 4.58 -11.65 8.48
N MET A 59 4.84 -10.51 9.11
CA MET A 59 5.87 -10.42 10.15
C MET A 59 5.27 -10.45 11.57
N LEU A 60 5.90 -11.23 12.44
CA LEU A 60 5.75 -11.07 13.88
C LEU A 60 6.90 -10.23 14.43
N LEU A 61 6.62 -8.96 14.77
CA LEU A 61 7.60 -8.12 15.45
C LEU A 61 7.73 -8.58 16.90
N ARG A 62 8.87 -9.20 17.23
CA ARG A 62 9.14 -9.67 18.59
C ARG A 62 9.25 -8.50 19.55
N ILE A 63 8.57 -8.62 20.68
CA ILE A 63 8.62 -7.65 21.77
C ILE A 63 8.93 -8.34 23.08
N LYS A 64 9.32 -7.56 24.09
CA LYS A 64 9.29 -8.03 25.47
C LYS A 64 7.84 -8.32 25.85
N THR A 65 7.59 -9.44 26.52
CA THR A 65 6.26 -9.78 27.03
C THR A 65 5.70 -8.62 27.87
N PRO A 66 4.55 -8.05 27.50
CA PRO A 66 3.92 -6.99 28.28
C PRO A 66 3.60 -7.47 29.70
N SER A 67 3.70 -6.57 30.66
CA SER A 67 3.22 -6.79 32.02
C SER A 67 1.70 -6.62 32.11
N THR A 68 1.12 -7.10 33.21
CA THR A 68 -0.31 -6.89 33.52
C THR A 68 -0.67 -5.44 33.78
N LYS A 69 0.32 -4.55 33.95
CA LYS A 69 0.11 -3.09 34.04
C LYS A 69 0.01 -2.43 32.67
N GLU A 70 0.65 -3.00 31.66
CA GLU A 70 0.67 -2.48 30.28
C GLU A 70 -0.53 -2.97 29.47
N THR A 71 -1.07 -4.15 29.79
CA THR A 71 -2.24 -4.71 29.10
C THR A 71 -3.07 -5.62 29.99
N GLY A 72 -4.40 -5.60 29.77
CA GLY A 72 -5.34 -6.50 30.43
C GLY A 72 -5.27 -7.94 29.93
N ASN A 73 -4.67 -8.18 28.76
CA ASN A 73 -4.52 -9.53 28.19
C ASN A 73 -3.09 -9.77 27.69
N VAL A 74 -2.19 -10.17 28.59
CA VAL A 74 -0.79 -10.49 28.23
C VAL A 74 -0.71 -11.65 27.24
N ARG A 75 -1.59 -12.65 27.39
CA ARG A 75 -1.57 -13.87 26.57
C ARG A 75 -1.88 -13.59 25.10
N SER A 76 -2.65 -12.56 24.78
CA SER A 76 -2.97 -12.24 23.38
C SER A 76 -1.76 -11.80 22.56
N PHE A 77 -0.64 -11.46 23.19
CA PHE A 77 0.60 -11.12 22.49
C PHE A 77 1.47 -12.34 22.17
N PHE A 78 1.17 -13.52 22.74
CA PHE A 78 1.90 -14.74 22.43
C PHE A 78 1.35 -15.36 21.15
N SER A 79 2.22 -15.50 20.15
CA SER A 79 1.90 -16.23 18.94
C SER A 79 2.27 -17.70 19.11
N GLY A 80 1.27 -18.58 18.98
CA GLY A 80 1.49 -20.02 18.94
C GLY A 80 2.29 -20.47 17.71
N HIS A 81 2.07 -19.83 16.55
CA HIS A 81 2.75 -20.18 15.31
C HIS A 81 4.26 -19.93 15.37
N TYR A 82 4.67 -18.77 15.91
CA TYR A 82 6.08 -18.40 16.03
C TYR A 82 6.71 -18.78 17.38
N CYS A 83 5.94 -19.40 18.29
CA CYS A 83 6.32 -19.70 19.68
C CYS A 83 6.98 -18.51 20.40
N ALA A 84 6.49 -17.30 20.16
CA ALA A 84 7.11 -16.06 20.62
C ALA A 84 6.07 -14.98 20.94
N THR A 85 6.41 -14.09 21.87
CA THR A 85 5.63 -12.88 22.15
C THR A 85 5.95 -11.81 21.10
N GLY A 86 4.92 -11.23 20.49
CA GLY A 86 5.10 -10.26 19.43
C GLY A 86 3.84 -9.45 19.11
N LEU A 87 4.00 -8.56 18.14
CA LEU A 87 2.94 -7.82 17.48
C LEU A 87 2.81 -8.35 16.06
N ASN A 88 1.59 -8.65 15.64
CA ASN A 88 1.34 -9.00 14.24
C ASN A 88 1.46 -7.72 13.42
N VAL A 89 2.33 -7.75 12.41
CA VAL A 89 2.56 -6.64 11.50
C VAL A 89 1.99 -7.03 10.14
N GLN A 90 1.33 -6.07 9.50
CA GLN A 90 1.04 -6.16 8.08
C GLN A 90 1.87 -5.10 7.38
N GLU A 91 2.83 -5.58 6.60
CA GLU A 91 3.73 -4.77 5.81
C GLU A 91 3.55 -5.04 4.32
N ALA A 92 3.87 -4.04 3.51
CA ALA A 92 4.16 -4.26 2.09
C ALA A 92 5.54 -3.68 1.80
N SER A 93 6.28 -4.37 0.94
CA SER A 93 7.63 -3.99 0.55
C SER A 93 7.76 -3.83 -0.96
N ASP A 94 8.69 -2.96 -1.37
CA ASP A 94 9.11 -2.83 -2.77
C ASP A 94 10.05 -3.98 -3.20
N TYR A 95 10.45 -3.98 -4.47
CA TYR A 95 11.36 -4.95 -5.08
C TYR A 95 12.76 -5.03 -4.43
N ARG A 96 13.11 -4.05 -3.58
CA ARG A 96 14.37 -3.98 -2.83
C ARG A 96 14.17 -4.33 -1.35
N ASN A 97 13.04 -4.93 -0.99
CA ASN A 97 12.66 -5.26 0.39
C ASN A 97 12.60 -4.03 1.32
N ARG A 98 12.24 -2.85 0.80
CA ARG A 98 12.01 -1.65 1.61
C ARG A 98 10.53 -1.49 1.87
N PHE A 99 10.15 -1.21 3.11
CA PHE A 99 8.75 -1.00 3.46
C PHE A 99 8.16 0.20 2.73
N ILE A 100 7.07 -0.05 1.98
CA ILE A 100 6.21 0.98 1.38
C ILE A 100 4.91 1.14 2.18
N PHE A 101 4.58 0.14 3.00
CA PHE A 101 3.49 0.18 3.96
C PHE A 101 3.87 -0.60 5.21
N PHE A 102 3.46 -0.10 6.38
CA PHE A 102 3.68 -0.76 7.66
C PHE A 102 2.51 -0.46 8.59
N SER A 103 1.88 -1.51 9.13
CA SER A 103 0.83 -1.36 10.14
C SER A 103 0.95 -2.45 11.20
N VAL A 104 0.62 -2.07 12.44
CA VAL A 104 0.65 -2.99 13.58
C VAL A 104 -0.79 -3.45 13.85
N ALA A 105 -1.08 -4.70 13.50
CA ALA A 105 -2.33 -5.38 13.82
C ALA A 105 -2.21 -6.07 15.20
N ALA A 106 -1.96 -5.28 16.25
CA ALA A 106 -1.85 -5.81 17.61
C ALA A 106 -3.21 -6.30 18.13
N PRO A 107 -3.24 -7.39 18.93
CA PRO A 107 -2.10 -8.12 19.49
C PRO A 107 -1.62 -9.32 18.63
N GLY A 108 -0.41 -9.86 18.90
CA GLY A 108 0.26 -10.87 18.07
C GLY A 108 -0.32 -12.30 18.03
N GLY A 109 -1.44 -12.54 18.71
CA GLY A 109 -2.18 -13.78 18.64
C GLY A 109 -2.96 -13.86 17.34
N SER A 110 -2.44 -14.59 16.35
CA SER A 110 -3.25 -15.00 15.20
C SER A 110 -4.24 -16.07 15.64
N SER A 111 -5.54 -15.85 15.45
CA SER A 111 -6.48 -16.95 15.33
C SER A 111 -6.28 -17.59 13.95
N ASP A 112 -5.44 -18.62 13.87
CA ASP A 112 -5.48 -19.53 12.71
C ASP A 112 -6.72 -20.43 12.86
N SER A 113 -7.92 -19.88 12.63
CA SER A 113 -9.22 -20.52 12.29
C SER A 113 -10.42 -19.69 12.77
N ALA A 114 -11.00 -18.93 11.83
CA ALA A 114 -12.44 -18.66 11.76
C ALA A 114 -12.79 -18.42 10.28
N SER A 115 -12.64 -19.48 9.48
CA SER A 115 -13.19 -19.59 8.12
C SER A 115 -14.03 -20.85 8.06
#